data_AF-A0A0G8WME8-F1
#
_entry.id   AF-A0A0G8WME8-F1
#
_cell.length_a   1.000
_cell.length_b   1.000
_cell.length_c   1.000
_cell.angle_alpha   90.00
_cell.angle_beta   90.00
_cell.angle_gamma   90.00
#
_symmetry.space_group_name_H-M   'P 1'
#
loop_
_entity.id
_entity.type
_entity.pdbx_description
1 polymer ?
#
loop_
_entity_poly.entity_id
_entity_poly.type
_entity_poly.pdbx_seq_one_letter_code
_entity_poly.pdbx_strand_id
1 'polypeptide(L)'
;MAALKWMVYGRSPSLDTFWDDALNLGRVPATEAAIAAAQARLGVRLPAWLRELYARYDGGAVQMARGQSLEEPDNWLKAEWLFPRARLLGSAELFSFAQVRAREEYRDDAFAGLAAGGDDRHLIVIAADDRSPSRALCLDYSAFGAEPTLVYVDAGDKRRLAVFANVEDLLAQLVDVHYWSPALQAKHDADVVQWQPQPPALTTFWSGADGRNDGGAAADADAFAEAEARLGVRLPALFKRLYSVQDGGDTGWCWVPRTRFPSDHYVDWECVLVDRDLSPLAQIRSVLDFADAFEDRSDFRAAACLHAGLDQVLVLSCHNVDSLLCLDYRARGPQCEPEVVYFENWEGLVPTWRAARFDAFFAVLRQAELDV
;
A
#
# COMPACT_ATOMS: atom_id res chain seq x y z
N MET A 1 -29.80 -11.93 -11.59
CA MET A 1 -28.53 -11.38 -11.10
C MET A 1 -28.40 -9.97 -11.65
N ALA A 2 -28.40 -8.94 -10.80
CA ALA A 2 -28.11 -7.59 -11.25
C ALA A 2 -26.68 -7.54 -11.78
N ALA A 3 -26.48 -7.01 -12.98
CA ALA A 3 -25.14 -6.87 -13.56
C ALA A 3 -24.32 -5.89 -12.71
N LEU A 4 -23.07 -6.26 -12.39
CA LEU A 4 -22.10 -5.35 -11.79
C LEU A 4 -22.04 -4.10 -12.66
N LYS A 5 -22.31 -2.93 -12.08
CA LYS A 5 -22.28 -1.65 -12.80
C LYS A 5 -20.92 -1.02 -12.54
N TRP A 6 -20.04 -1.08 -13.53
CA TRP A 6 -18.73 -0.46 -13.47
C TRP A 6 -18.85 1.06 -13.55
N MET A 7 -18.04 1.74 -12.75
CA MET A 7 -17.76 3.15 -12.94
C MET A 7 -16.25 3.29 -13.10
N VAL A 8 -15.85 3.56 -14.34
CA VAL A 8 -14.51 4.10 -14.61
C VAL A 8 -14.55 5.54 -14.13
N TYR A 9 -13.76 5.85 -13.11
CA TYR A 9 -13.64 7.21 -12.62
C TYR A 9 -12.32 7.80 -13.11
N GLY A 10 -12.28 9.13 -13.11
CA GLY A 10 -11.06 9.86 -13.35
C GLY A 10 -10.90 10.37 -14.78
N ARG A 11 -10.09 11.43 -14.86
CA ARG A 11 -9.43 11.84 -16.10
C ARG A 11 -8.04 11.21 -16.07
N SER A 12 -7.49 10.90 -17.23
CA SER A 12 -6.08 10.51 -17.36
C SER A 12 -5.18 11.40 -16.49
N PRO A 13 -4.23 10.82 -15.75
CA PRO A 13 -3.39 11.58 -14.83
C PRO A 13 -2.45 12.50 -15.61
N SER A 14 -2.03 13.59 -14.98
CA SER A 14 -0.87 14.38 -15.39
C SER A 14 0.37 13.94 -14.60
N LEU A 15 1.55 14.45 -14.93
CA LEU A 15 2.75 14.20 -14.11
C LEU A 15 2.55 14.68 -12.64
N ASP A 16 1.78 15.74 -12.43
CA ASP A 16 1.47 16.27 -11.09
C ASP A 16 0.55 15.37 -10.27
N THR A 17 -0.33 14.62 -10.93
CA THR A 17 -1.34 13.74 -10.31
C THR A 17 -1.05 12.27 -10.55
N PHE A 18 0.18 11.95 -10.97
CA PHE A 18 0.58 10.58 -11.31
C PHE A 18 0.73 9.72 -10.05
N TRP A 19 1.26 10.30 -8.99
CA TRP A 19 1.59 9.61 -7.75
C TRP A 19 0.37 9.39 -6.86
N ASP A 20 0.31 8.23 -6.21
CA ASP A 20 -0.55 8.05 -5.05
C ASP A 20 0.17 8.62 -3.81
N ASP A 21 -0.15 9.85 -3.45
CA ASP A 21 0.50 10.55 -2.34
C ASP A 21 0.31 9.84 -0.99
N ALA A 22 -0.83 9.17 -0.79
CA ALA A 22 -1.11 8.47 0.45
C ALA A 22 -0.22 7.24 0.60
N LEU A 23 0.02 6.52 -0.51
CA LEU A 23 0.86 5.33 -0.52
C LEU A 23 2.37 5.65 -0.56
N ASN A 24 2.74 6.87 -0.96
CA ASN A 24 4.13 7.35 -1.00
C ASN A 24 4.56 8.15 0.24
N LEU A 25 3.76 8.17 1.31
CA LEU A 25 4.15 8.80 2.57
C LEU A 25 5.51 8.26 3.07
N GLY A 26 6.41 9.17 3.44
CA GLY A 26 7.76 8.85 3.89
C GLY A 26 8.78 8.58 2.77
N ARG A 27 8.36 8.52 1.49
CA ARG A 27 9.31 8.50 0.37
C ARG A 27 9.98 9.85 0.20
N VAL A 28 11.22 9.79 -0.27
CA VAL A 28 12.03 10.97 -0.58
C VAL A 28 12.26 11.08 -2.08
N PRO A 29 12.49 12.29 -2.61
CA PRO A 29 12.95 12.50 -3.98
C PRO A 29 14.24 11.75 -4.29
N ALA A 30 14.44 11.39 -5.56
CA ALA A 30 15.72 10.91 -6.03
C ALA A 30 16.75 12.05 -6.00
N THR A 31 17.94 11.78 -5.50
CA THR A 31 19.03 12.76 -5.56
C THR A 31 19.63 12.81 -6.97
N GLU A 32 20.18 13.96 -7.36
CA GLU A 32 20.94 14.09 -8.61
C GLU A 32 22.06 13.04 -8.73
N ALA A 33 22.70 12.69 -7.59
CA ALA A 33 23.71 11.64 -7.54
C ALA A 33 23.14 10.25 -7.82
N ALA A 34 21.96 9.93 -7.29
CA ALA A 34 21.27 8.66 -7.55
C ALA A 34 20.85 8.55 -9.03
N ILE A 35 20.27 9.62 -9.60
CA ILE A 35 19.92 9.69 -11.03
C ILE A 35 21.18 9.54 -11.90
N ALA A 36 22.27 10.24 -11.58
CA ALA A 36 23.53 10.14 -12.31
C ALA A 36 24.12 8.72 -12.24
N ALA A 37 24.07 8.08 -11.07
CA ALA A 37 24.53 6.70 -10.88
C ALA A 37 23.70 5.71 -11.71
N ALA A 38 22.37 5.86 -11.73
CA ALA A 38 21.48 5.04 -12.55
C ALA A 38 21.77 5.19 -14.06
N GLN A 39 21.90 6.42 -14.54
CA GLN A 39 22.24 6.72 -15.94
C GLN A 39 23.60 6.14 -16.35
N ALA A 40 24.62 6.29 -15.50
CA ALA A 40 25.95 5.73 -15.76
C ALA A 40 25.93 4.19 -15.78
N ARG A 41 25.22 3.57 -14.83
CA ARG A 41 25.07 2.11 -14.73
C ARG A 41 24.34 1.51 -15.92
N LEU A 42 23.33 2.20 -16.44
CA LEU A 42 22.50 1.74 -17.56
C LEU A 42 23.02 2.20 -18.93
N GLY A 43 23.96 3.14 -18.96
CA GLY A 43 24.50 3.69 -20.20
C GLY A 43 23.49 4.56 -20.98
N VAL A 44 22.48 5.13 -20.31
CA VAL A 44 21.41 5.92 -20.93
C VAL A 44 21.23 7.28 -20.24
N ARG A 45 20.48 8.18 -20.87
CA ARG A 45 19.99 9.41 -20.23
C ARG A 45 18.49 9.27 -19.98
N LEU A 46 18.06 9.42 -18.73
CA LEU A 46 16.64 9.35 -18.38
C LEU A 46 15.89 10.54 -19.01
N PRO A 47 14.68 10.32 -19.57
CA PRO A 47 13.89 11.38 -20.18
C PRO A 47 13.49 12.43 -19.14
N ALA A 48 13.18 13.65 -19.60
CA ALA A 48 12.91 14.79 -18.71
C ALA A 48 11.72 14.53 -17.78
N TRP A 49 10.62 13.99 -18.32
CA TRP A 49 9.42 13.68 -17.55
C TRP A 49 9.67 12.66 -16.43
N LEU A 50 10.54 11.67 -16.65
CA LEU A 50 10.84 10.66 -15.62
C LEU A 50 11.67 11.26 -14.49
N ARG A 51 12.60 12.17 -14.83
CA ARG A 51 13.36 12.93 -13.82
C ARG A 51 12.46 13.88 -13.02
N GLU A 52 11.45 14.46 -13.66
CA GLU A 52 10.43 15.28 -13.00
C GLU A 52 9.61 14.46 -11.99
N LEU A 53 9.17 13.25 -12.37
CA LEU A 53 8.52 12.33 -11.44
C LEU A 53 9.43 11.97 -10.25
N TYR A 54 10.70 11.66 -10.53
CA TYR A 54 11.71 11.33 -9.51
C TYR A 54 12.08 12.50 -8.60
N ALA A 55 11.89 13.75 -9.04
CA ALA A 55 12.05 14.92 -8.19
C ALA A 55 11.01 15.00 -7.06
N ARG A 56 9.92 14.22 -7.16
CA ARG A 56 8.92 14.07 -6.09
C ARG A 56 9.15 12.81 -5.25
N TYR A 57 9.27 11.64 -5.89
CA TYR A 57 9.54 10.37 -5.20
C TYR A 57 10.49 9.50 -6.04
N ASP A 58 11.53 8.91 -5.43
CA ASP A 58 12.43 7.96 -6.09
C ASP A 58 11.77 6.59 -6.32
N GLY A 59 10.83 6.53 -7.26
CA GLY A 59 9.91 5.41 -7.45
C GLY A 59 8.82 5.35 -6.37
N GLY A 60 7.82 4.50 -6.56
CA GLY A 60 6.70 4.37 -5.63
C GLY A 60 5.37 4.03 -6.28
N ALA A 61 4.31 4.11 -5.48
CA ALA A 61 2.94 3.78 -5.87
C ALA A 61 2.32 4.87 -6.75
N VAL A 62 1.62 4.47 -7.81
CA VAL A 62 1.00 5.39 -8.78
C VAL A 62 -0.52 5.30 -8.65
N GLN A 63 -1.20 6.44 -8.80
CA GLN A 63 -2.65 6.52 -8.56
C GLN A 63 -3.46 5.74 -9.61
N MET A 64 -3.09 5.87 -10.89
CA MET A 64 -3.75 5.19 -12.00
C MET A 64 -2.75 4.30 -12.71
N ALA A 65 -3.00 3.00 -12.70
CA ALA A 65 -2.05 1.99 -13.17
C ALA A 65 -2.55 1.13 -14.32
N ARG A 66 -3.85 1.23 -14.64
CA ARG A 66 -4.53 0.34 -15.58
C ARG A 66 -4.88 1.05 -16.88
N GLY A 67 -4.83 0.34 -18.00
CA GLY A 67 -5.31 0.79 -19.31
C GLY A 67 -6.32 -0.18 -19.92
N GLN A 68 -6.79 0.11 -21.14
CA GLN A 68 -7.72 -0.79 -21.84
C GLN A 68 -7.12 -2.19 -22.02
N SER A 69 -7.98 -3.20 -22.02
CA SER A 69 -7.58 -4.58 -22.36
C SER A 69 -7.04 -4.63 -23.79
N LEU A 70 -5.96 -5.40 -24.00
CA LEU A 70 -5.40 -5.60 -25.33
C LEU A 70 -6.21 -6.58 -26.18
N GLU A 71 -6.92 -7.51 -25.54
CA GLU A 71 -7.71 -8.54 -26.20
C GLU A 71 -9.19 -8.19 -26.29
N GLU A 72 -9.73 -7.54 -25.26
CA GLU A 72 -11.14 -7.16 -25.19
C GLU A 72 -11.30 -5.66 -24.90
N PRO A 73 -11.04 -4.79 -25.90
CA PRO A 73 -11.30 -3.35 -25.78
C PRO A 73 -12.72 -3.12 -25.26
N ASP A 74 -12.87 -2.19 -24.32
CA ASP A 74 -14.10 -1.88 -23.55
C ASP A 74 -14.44 -2.82 -22.38
N ASN A 75 -13.79 -3.98 -22.25
CA ASN A 75 -13.94 -4.84 -21.07
C ASN A 75 -13.00 -4.42 -19.93
N TRP A 76 -13.45 -3.46 -19.12
CA TRP A 76 -12.66 -2.92 -18.00
C TRP A 76 -12.34 -3.91 -16.87
N LEU A 77 -12.99 -5.08 -16.83
CA LEU A 77 -12.57 -6.19 -15.97
C LEU A 77 -11.23 -6.79 -16.38
N LYS A 78 -10.89 -6.67 -17.66
CA LYS A 78 -9.66 -7.19 -18.26
C LYS A 78 -8.68 -6.07 -18.59
N ALA A 79 -8.84 -4.92 -17.92
CA ALA A 79 -7.93 -3.79 -18.05
C ALA A 79 -6.48 -4.23 -17.77
N GLU A 80 -5.55 -3.80 -18.61
CA GLU A 80 -4.14 -4.16 -18.47
C GLU A 80 -3.48 -3.34 -17.37
N TRP A 81 -2.65 -3.98 -16.56
CA TRP A 81 -1.77 -3.30 -15.62
C TRP A 81 -0.54 -2.73 -16.34
N LEU A 82 -0.71 -1.59 -17.00
CA LEU A 82 0.39 -0.89 -17.68
C LEU A 82 1.52 -0.48 -16.71
N PHE A 83 1.16 -0.20 -15.46
CA PHE A 83 2.09 -0.20 -14.33
C PHE A 83 1.81 -1.43 -13.46
N PRO A 84 2.59 -2.52 -13.61
CA PRO A 84 2.45 -3.69 -12.75
C PRO A 84 2.48 -3.29 -11.27
N ARG A 85 1.57 -3.86 -10.47
CA ARG A 85 1.39 -3.54 -9.04
C ARG A 85 1.15 -2.05 -8.73
N ALA A 86 0.74 -1.25 -9.71
CA ALA A 86 0.66 0.20 -9.58
C ALA A 86 1.94 0.84 -9.06
N ARG A 87 3.12 0.40 -9.53
CA ARG A 87 4.41 0.92 -9.04
C ARG A 87 5.35 1.34 -10.15
N LEU A 88 5.99 2.48 -9.96
CA LEU A 88 7.21 2.89 -10.67
C LEU A 88 8.44 2.46 -9.86
N LEU A 89 9.43 1.87 -10.52
CA LEU A 89 10.70 1.49 -9.89
C LEU A 89 11.50 2.74 -9.47
N GLY A 90 12.30 2.63 -8.41
CA GLY A 90 13.25 3.68 -8.04
C GLY A 90 14.46 3.71 -8.99
N SER A 91 15.18 4.83 -9.01
CA SER A 91 16.36 5.05 -9.85
C SER A 91 17.44 3.96 -9.70
N ALA A 92 17.66 3.48 -8.48
CA ALA A 92 18.58 2.39 -8.19
C ALA A 92 18.05 1.01 -8.66
N GLU A 93 16.74 0.86 -8.75
CA GLU A 93 16.05 -0.40 -9.09
C GLU A 93 15.88 -0.59 -10.60
N LEU A 94 16.01 0.48 -11.40
CA LEU A 94 15.96 0.40 -12.86
C LEU A 94 16.96 -0.62 -13.40
N PHE A 95 16.59 -1.42 -14.39
CA PHE A 95 17.48 -2.41 -15.00
C PHE A 95 17.21 -2.57 -16.50
N SER A 96 18.15 -3.18 -17.22
CA SER A 96 17.91 -3.65 -18.60
C SER A 96 17.65 -5.14 -18.65
N PHE A 97 16.95 -5.61 -19.69
CA PHE A 97 16.77 -7.06 -19.89
C PHE A 97 18.10 -7.79 -20.10
N ALA A 98 19.12 -7.12 -20.64
CA ALA A 98 20.48 -7.65 -20.67
C ALA A 98 21.05 -7.96 -19.28
N GLN A 99 20.77 -7.11 -18.27
CA GLN A 99 21.19 -7.35 -16.89
C GLN A 99 20.45 -8.54 -16.28
N VAL A 100 19.14 -8.70 -16.56
CA VAL A 100 18.36 -9.88 -16.13
C VAL A 100 18.92 -11.15 -16.76
N ARG A 101 19.15 -11.12 -18.09
CA ARG A 101 19.72 -12.25 -18.83
C ARG A 101 21.07 -12.69 -18.26
N ALA A 102 21.95 -11.72 -17.96
CA ALA A 102 23.25 -12.01 -17.38
C ALA A 102 23.14 -12.56 -15.94
N ARG A 103 22.21 -12.06 -15.14
CA ARG A 103 22.01 -12.49 -13.74
C ARG A 103 21.42 -13.90 -13.64
N GLU A 104 20.45 -14.22 -14.49
CA GLU A 104 19.72 -15.51 -14.47
C GLU A 104 20.35 -16.56 -15.41
N GLU A 105 21.50 -16.25 -16.02
CA GLU A 105 22.20 -17.11 -16.99
C GLU A 105 21.30 -17.56 -18.16
N TYR A 106 20.38 -16.70 -18.58
CA TYR A 106 19.52 -16.99 -19.72
C TYR A 106 20.29 -16.98 -21.03
N ARG A 107 19.76 -17.72 -22.02
CA ARG A 107 20.30 -17.74 -23.39
C ARG A 107 20.30 -16.33 -24.00
N ASP A 108 21.24 -16.07 -24.91
CA ASP A 108 21.37 -14.79 -25.61
C ASP A 108 20.09 -14.32 -26.32
N ASP A 109 19.23 -15.26 -26.73
CA ASP A 109 17.97 -14.99 -27.42
C ASP A 109 16.74 -14.95 -26.50
N ALA A 110 16.93 -15.01 -25.17
CA ALA A 110 15.83 -15.08 -24.20
C ALA A 110 14.84 -13.91 -24.33
N PHE A 111 15.33 -12.73 -24.70
CA PHE A 111 14.52 -11.50 -24.85
C PHE A 111 14.52 -10.94 -26.28
N ALA A 112 14.87 -11.79 -27.26
CA ALA A 112 14.90 -11.38 -28.67
C ALA A 112 13.55 -10.83 -29.13
N GLY A 113 13.56 -9.69 -29.82
CA GLY A 113 12.36 -9.04 -30.34
C GLY A 113 11.68 -8.06 -29.38
N LEU A 114 12.11 -8.00 -28.11
CA LEU A 114 11.57 -7.02 -27.17
C LEU A 114 12.05 -5.59 -27.47
N ALA A 115 13.34 -5.40 -27.75
CA ALA A 115 13.89 -4.11 -28.19
C ALA A 115 13.70 -3.94 -29.71
N ALA A 116 13.30 -2.76 -30.17
CA ALA A 116 13.07 -2.51 -31.60
C ALA A 116 14.36 -2.70 -32.44
N GLY A 117 15.52 -2.39 -31.86
CA GLY A 117 16.84 -2.60 -32.47
C GLY A 117 17.45 -3.98 -32.20
N GLY A 118 16.74 -4.86 -31.51
CA GLY A 118 17.21 -6.21 -31.16
C GLY A 118 18.26 -6.28 -30.03
N ASP A 119 18.69 -5.15 -29.49
CA ASP A 119 19.66 -5.08 -28.39
C ASP A 119 18.96 -4.83 -27.05
N ASP A 120 18.90 -5.87 -26.22
CA ASP A 120 18.24 -5.86 -24.90
C ASP A 120 18.93 -4.97 -23.87
N ARG A 121 20.11 -4.42 -24.18
CA ARG A 121 20.78 -3.39 -23.36
C ARG A 121 20.09 -2.04 -23.44
N HIS A 122 19.39 -1.77 -24.54
CA HIS A 122 18.69 -0.49 -24.77
C HIS A 122 17.25 -0.48 -24.27
N LEU A 123 16.77 -1.61 -23.73
CA LEU A 123 15.42 -1.72 -23.18
C LEU A 123 15.49 -1.65 -21.65
N ILE A 124 15.15 -0.47 -21.11
CA ILE A 124 15.28 -0.16 -19.69
C ILE A 124 13.91 -0.28 -19.02
N VAL A 125 13.79 -1.20 -18.06
CA VAL A 125 12.58 -1.43 -17.30
C VAL A 125 12.41 -0.35 -16.24
N ILE A 126 11.22 0.29 -16.23
CA ILE A 126 10.83 1.34 -15.28
C ILE A 126 9.65 0.94 -14.40
N ALA A 127 8.89 -0.10 -14.76
CA ALA A 127 7.88 -0.74 -13.92
C ALA A 127 7.80 -2.24 -14.27
N ALA A 128 7.78 -3.11 -13.26
CA ALA A 128 7.68 -4.57 -13.43
C ALA A 128 7.10 -5.24 -12.18
N ASP A 129 6.57 -6.46 -12.35
CA ASP A 129 6.16 -7.33 -11.25
C ASP A 129 7.37 -8.11 -10.71
N ASP A 130 7.40 -8.38 -9.41
CA ASP A 130 8.51 -9.05 -8.72
C ASP A 130 8.42 -10.58 -8.80
N ARG A 131 7.22 -11.14 -8.98
CA ARG A 131 6.99 -12.59 -9.05
C ARG A 131 7.37 -13.20 -10.40
N SER A 132 7.40 -12.39 -11.45
CA SER A 132 7.94 -12.75 -12.76
C SER A 132 8.03 -11.47 -13.60
N PRO A 133 9.21 -11.02 -14.06
CA PRO A 133 9.31 -9.84 -14.92
C PRO A 133 8.75 -10.08 -16.34
N SER A 134 7.82 -11.04 -16.50
CA SER A 134 7.14 -11.32 -17.75
C SER A 134 6.48 -10.06 -18.27
N ARG A 135 5.78 -9.27 -17.45
CA ARG A 135 5.21 -8.01 -17.90
C ARG A 135 5.93 -6.80 -17.32
N ALA A 136 6.30 -5.88 -18.20
CA ALA A 136 7.08 -4.71 -17.83
C ALA A 136 6.79 -3.49 -18.72
N LEU A 137 6.78 -2.31 -18.12
CA LEU A 137 6.84 -1.04 -18.84
C LEU A 137 8.31 -0.62 -18.95
N CYS A 138 8.72 -0.29 -20.18
CA CYS A 138 10.11 -0.03 -20.51
C CYS A 138 10.28 1.25 -21.33
N LEU A 139 11.47 1.82 -21.23
CA LEU A 139 12.01 2.80 -22.15
C LEU A 139 12.87 2.06 -23.19
N ASP A 140 12.55 2.23 -24.47
CA ASP A 140 13.30 1.65 -25.58
C ASP A 140 14.15 2.72 -26.27
N TYR A 141 15.47 2.64 -26.06
CA TYR A 141 16.50 3.53 -26.61
C TYR A 141 17.09 3.04 -27.94
N SER A 142 16.42 2.12 -28.64
CA SER A 142 16.90 1.60 -29.93
C SER A 142 17.09 2.68 -31.00
N ALA A 143 16.34 3.79 -30.92
CA ALA A 143 16.53 4.96 -31.77
C ALA A 143 17.58 5.91 -31.17
N PHE A 144 18.79 5.91 -31.74
CA PHE A 144 19.89 6.73 -31.23
C PHE A 144 19.63 8.24 -31.37
N GLY A 145 19.86 8.99 -30.28
CA GLY A 145 19.77 10.46 -30.28
C GLY A 145 18.36 11.05 -30.20
N ALA A 146 17.32 10.21 -30.13
CA ALA A 146 15.94 10.60 -29.89
C ALA A 146 15.54 10.33 -28.42
N GLU A 147 14.39 10.88 -28.02
CA GLU A 147 13.75 10.47 -26.76
C GLU A 147 13.32 9.00 -26.86
N PRO A 148 13.50 8.18 -25.79
CA PRO A 148 13.11 6.78 -25.83
C PRO A 148 11.60 6.62 -26.01
N THR A 149 11.21 5.63 -26.81
CA THR A 149 9.80 5.22 -26.88
C THR A 149 9.40 4.43 -25.64
N LEU A 150 8.15 4.56 -25.21
CA LEU A 150 7.60 3.77 -24.11
C LEU A 150 7.00 2.48 -24.69
N VAL A 151 7.34 1.34 -24.11
CA VAL A 151 6.84 0.04 -24.56
C VAL A 151 6.42 -0.81 -23.37
N TYR A 152 5.20 -1.34 -23.44
CA TYR A 152 4.74 -2.39 -22.54
C TYR A 152 4.99 -3.74 -23.20
N VAL A 153 5.68 -4.65 -22.50
CA VAL A 153 6.15 -5.93 -23.05
C VAL A 153 5.62 -7.11 -22.26
N ASP A 154 5.57 -8.26 -22.93
CA ASP A 154 5.55 -9.59 -22.33
C ASP A 154 6.88 -10.30 -22.67
N ALA A 155 7.83 -10.27 -21.75
CA ALA A 155 9.11 -10.93 -21.84
C ALA A 155 9.02 -12.47 -21.81
N GLY A 156 7.97 -13.05 -21.21
CA GLY A 156 7.75 -14.49 -21.21
C GLY A 156 7.46 -15.00 -22.63
N ASP A 157 6.59 -14.28 -23.34
CA ASP A 157 6.22 -14.58 -24.72
C ASP A 157 7.08 -13.86 -25.77
N LYS A 158 8.04 -13.04 -25.35
CA LYS A 158 8.90 -12.19 -26.21
C LYS A 158 8.12 -11.23 -27.11
N ARG A 159 7.05 -10.64 -26.58
CA ARG A 159 6.12 -9.76 -27.32
C ARG A 159 6.17 -8.33 -26.83
N ARG A 160 6.05 -7.39 -27.78
CA ARG A 160 5.68 -6.01 -27.48
C ARG A 160 4.16 -5.94 -27.49
N LEU A 161 3.57 -5.62 -26.34
CA LEU A 161 2.12 -5.60 -26.14
C LEU A 161 1.53 -4.25 -26.54
N ALA A 162 2.17 -3.15 -26.16
CA ALA A 162 1.78 -1.79 -26.55
C ALA A 162 3.02 -0.91 -26.74
N VAL A 163 2.91 0.08 -27.63
CA VAL A 163 3.94 1.08 -27.88
C VAL A 163 3.31 2.46 -27.80
N PHE A 164 3.90 3.34 -27.01
CA PHE A 164 3.49 4.73 -26.82
C PHE A 164 4.60 5.63 -27.37
N ALA A 165 4.25 6.64 -28.17
CA ALA A 165 5.26 7.49 -28.79
C ALA A 165 5.92 8.42 -27.76
N ASN A 166 5.19 8.80 -26.72
CA ASN A 166 5.61 9.69 -25.65
C ASN A 166 4.87 9.36 -24.34
N VAL A 167 5.17 10.12 -23.28
CA VAL A 167 4.54 9.93 -21.96
C VAL A 167 3.07 10.34 -21.96
N GLU A 168 2.68 11.34 -22.76
CA GLU A 168 1.30 11.80 -22.86
C GLU A 168 0.37 10.71 -23.41
N ASP A 169 0.83 9.96 -24.41
CA ASP A 169 0.11 8.82 -24.98
C ASP A 169 -0.09 7.70 -23.95
N LEU A 170 0.93 7.44 -23.11
CA LEU A 170 0.83 6.49 -22.00
C LEU A 170 -0.16 6.98 -20.94
N LEU A 171 -0.01 8.22 -20.47
CA LEU A 171 -0.88 8.80 -19.43
C LEU A 171 -2.34 8.82 -19.90
N ALA A 172 -2.59 9.13 -21.17
CA ALA A 172 -3.94 9.13 -21.76
C ALA A 172 -4.65 7.76 -21.69
N GLN A 173 -3.89 6.67 -21.60
CA GLN A 173 -4.44 5.32 -21.44
C GLN A 173 -4.76 4.96 -19.99
N LEU A 174 -4.14 5.64 -19.02
CA LEU A 174 -4.31 5.30 -17.61
C LEU A 174 -5.68 5.73 -17.10
N VAL A 175 -6.34 4.81 -16.40
CA VAL A 175 -7.65 5.01 -15.78
C VAL A 175 -7.64 4.61 -14.32
N ASP A 176 -8.55 5.20 -13.56
CA ASP A 176 -8.88 4.73 -12.22
C ASP A 176 -10.09 3.80 -12.27
N VAL A 177 -9.94 2.61 -11.71
CA VAL A 177 -10.97 1.57 -11.72
C VAL A 177 -11.38 1.30 -10.28
N HIS A 178 -12.41 1.99 -9.82
CA HIS A 178 -13.02 1.69 -8.54
C HIS A 178 -14.08 0.59 -8.67
N TYR A 179 -14.00 -0.38 -7.77
CA TYR A 179 -15.02 -1.42 -7.66
C TYR A 179 -16.18 -0.89 -6.80
N TRP A 180 -17.35 -0.69 -7.40
CA TRP A 180 -18.57 -0.39 -6.66
C TRP A 180 -19.67 -1.38 -7.02
N SER A 181 -20.21 -2.06 -6.01
CA SER A 181 -21.31 -3.00 -6.16
C SER A 181 -22.55 -2.48 -5.40
N PRO A 182 -23.54 -1.91 -6.11
CA PRO A 182 -24.80 -1.50 -5.47
C PRO A 182 -25.55 -2.68 -4.84
N ALA A 183 -25.30 -3.92 -5.29
CA ALA A 183 -25.87 -5.11 -4.68
C ALA A 183 -25.23 -5.46 -3.32
N LEU A 184 -23.95 -5.12 -3.12
CA LEU A 184 -23.28 -5.29 -1.83
C LEU A 184 -23.78 -4.22 -0.85
N GLN A 185 -23.95 -2.98 -1.30
CA GLN A 185 -24.56 -1.90 -0.52
C GLN A 185 -25.99 -2.27 -0.08
N ALA A 186 -26.85 -2.66 -1.04
CA ALA A 186 -28.24 -3.03 -0.77
C ALA A 186 -28.40 -4.26 0.15
N LYS A 187 -27.37 -5.11 0.26
CA LYS A 187 -27.36 -6.25 1.19
C LYS A 187 -27.25 -5.81 2.65
N HIS A 188 -26.57 -4.69 2.91
CA HIS A 188 -26.28 -4.19 4.25
C HIS A 188 -27.13 -2.99 4.67
N ASP A 189 -27.98 -2.45 3.78
CA ASP A 189 -28.87 -1.32 4.07
C ASP A 189 -29.88 -1.60 5.20
N ALA A 190 -30.18 -2.87 5.47
CA ALA A 190 -31.08 -3.29 6.55
C ALA A 190 -30.37 -3.61 7.88
N ASP A 191 -29.04 -3.68 7.89
CA ASP A 191 -28.27 -4.07 9.07
C ASP A 191 -28.17 -2.86 10.02
N VAL A 192 -28.69 -3.04 11.23
CA VAL A 192 -28.69 -2.01 12.29
C VAL A 192 -27.66 -2.39 13.35
N VAL A 193 -26.87 -1.41 13.78
CA VAL A 193 -25.86 -1.50 14.82
C VAL A 193 -26.41 -0.86 16.09
N GLN A 194 -26.53 -1.65 17.16
CA GLN A 194 -26.83 -1.13 18.49
C GLN A 194 -25.52 -0.75 19.18
N TRP A 195 -25.35 0.54 19.51
CA TRP A 195 -24.09 1.06 20.04
C TRP A 195 -24.27 1.90 21.30
N GLN A 196 -23.25 1.87 22.16
CA GLN A 196 -23.21 2.69 23.38
C GLN A 196 -22.67 4.09 23.07
N PRO A 197 -23.37 5.18 23.44
CA PRO A 197 -23.00 6.53 23.01
C PRO A 197 -21.72 7.08 23.64
N GLN A 198 -21.36 6.58 24.81
CA GLN A 198 -20.21 7.08 25.56
C GLN A 198 -18.93 6.40 25.06
N PRO A 199 -17.81 7.13 24.90
CA PRO A 199 -16.52 6.50 24.61
C PRO A 199 -16.01 5.65 25.78
N PRO A 200 -15.00 4.79 25.53
CA PRO A 200 -14.35 4.05 26.60
C PRO A 200 -13.69 5.00 27.61
N ALA A 201 -13.64 4.57 28.86
CA ALA A 201 -12.69 5.06 29.85
C ALA A 201 -11.53 4.05 30.01
N LEU A 202 -10.38 4.50 30.52
CA LEU A 202 -9.22 3.61 30.75
C LEU A 202 -9.58 2.39 31.62
N THR A 203 -10.52 2.55 32.56
CA THR A 203 -10.98 1.50 33.48
C THR A 203 -12.06 0.59 32.89
N THR A 204 -12.69 0.97 31.79
CA THR A 204 -13.81 0.22 31.17
C THR A 204 -13.49 -0.29 29.77
N PHE A 205 -12.30 0.02 29.26
CA PHE A 205 -11.86 -0.41 27.94
C PHE A 205 -11.65 -1.93 27.89
N TRP A 206 -10.99 -2.49 28.88
CA TRP A 206 -10.67 -3.93 28.94
C TRP A 206 -11.87 -4.74 29.42
N SER A 207 -12.09 -5.93 28.85
CA SER A 207 -13.19 -6.83 29.20
C SER A 207 -13.08 -7.48 30.60
N GLY A 208 -11.97 -7.25 31.32
CA GLY A 208 -11.73 -7.75 32.68
C GLY A 208 -10.80 -8.96 32.75
N ALA A 209 -10.77 -9.64 33.90
CA ALA A 209 -9.80 -10.70 34.19
C ALA A 209 -9.91 -11.92 33.26
N ASP A 210 -11.11 -12.20 32.73
CA ASP A 210 -11.38 -13.33 31.84
C ASP A 210 -10.95 -13.06 30.38
N GLY A 211 -10.66 -11.80 30.02
CA GLY A 211 -10.18 -11.38 28.70
C GLY A 211 -8.69 -11.01 28.67
N ARG A 212 -7.91 -11.49 29.65
CA ARG A 212 -6.46 -11.32 29.67
C ARG A 212 -5.80 -12.42 28.84
N ASN A 213 -4.96 -12.02 27.88
CA ASN A 213 -3.97 -12.91 27.30
C ASN A 213 -2.89 -13.26 28.36
N ASP A 214 -2.06 -14.28 28.13
CA ASP A 214 -1.00 -14.72 29.06
C ASP A 214 0.01 -13.60 29.44
N GLY A 215 -0.01 -12.45 28.73
CA GLY A 215 0.73 -11.22 29.02
C GLY A 215 -0.05 -10.07 29.69
N GLY A 216 -1.31 -10.26 30.08
CA GLY A 216 -2.24 -9.19 30.51
C GLY A 216 -1.98 -8.55 31.89
N ALA A 217 -0.74 -8.53 32.38
CA ALA A 217 -0.37 -7.68 33.50
C ALA A 217 -0.27 -6.21 33.04
N ALA A 218 -0.37 -5.26 33.97
CA ALA A 218 -0.14 -3.85 33.63
C ALA A 218 1.31 -3.62 33.18
N ALA A 219 1.50 -2.92 32.06
CA ALA A 219 2.83 -2.52 31.61
C ALA A 219 3.40 -1.43 32.53
N ASP A 220 4.64 -1.66 32.99
CA ASP A 220 5.38 -0.70 33.79
C ASP A 220 6.32 0.17 32.94
N ALA A 221 7.04 1.08 33.60
CA ALA A 221 7.94 2.01 32.92
C ALA A 221 9.08 1.31 32.17
N ASP A 222 9.55 0.17 32.67
CA ASP A 222 10.64 -0.58 32.06
C ASP A 222 10.15 -1.30 30.81
N ALA A 223 8.95 -1.90 30.85
CA ALA A 223 8.29 -2.49 29.69
C ALA A 223 8.07 -1.47 28.56
N PHE A 224 7.64 -0.24 28.90
CA PHE A 224 7.53 0.82 27.89
C PHE A 224 8.87 1.24 27.32
N ALA A 225 9.90 1.39 28.17
CA ALA A 225 11.23 1.78 27.71
C ALA A 225 11.83 0.71 26.78
N GLU A 226 11.65 -0.56 27.11
CA GLU A 226 12.07 -1.69 26.27
C GLU A 226 11.30 -1.71 24.94
N ALA A 227 9.98 -1.53 24.96
CA ALA A 227 9.17 -1.48 23.75
C ALA A 227 9.53 -0.30 22.86
N GLU A 228 9.66 0.92 23.40
CA GLU A 228 10.05 2.13 22.66
C GLU A 228 11.47 1.98 22.08
N ALA A 229 12.41 1.39 22.82
CA ALA A 229 13.76 1.12 22.34
C ALA A 229 13.79 0.07 21.22
N ARG A 230 13.03 -1.02 21.38
CA ARG A 230 12.93 -2.11 20.37
C ARG A 230 12.26 -1.62 19.09
N LEU A 231 11.21 -0.82 19.20
CA LEU A 231 10.43 -0.32 18.08
C LEU A 231 11.04 0.94 17.45
N GLY A 232 11.96 1.61 18.14
CA GLY A 232 12.59 2.85 17.67
C GLY A 232 11.66 4.06 17.65
N VAL A 233 10.53 4.01 18.35
CA VAL A 233 9.49 5.06 18.36
C VAL A 233 9.19 5.56 19.78
N ARG A 234 8.51 6.69 19.86
CA ARG A 234 7.83 7.15 21.07
C ARG A 234 6.35 6.79 21.00
N LEU A 235 5.89 5.94 21.91
CA LEU A 235 4.49 5.52 22.00
C LEU A 235 3.59 6.67 22.49
N PRO A 236 2.33 6.76 22.01
CA PRO A 236 1.38 7.80 22.41
C PRO A 236 1.15 7.82 23.92
N ALA A 237 1.02 9.02 24.49
CA ALA A 237 0.87 9.15 25.95
C ALA A 237 -0.40 8.47 26.48
N LEU A 238 -1.52 8.57 25.76
CA LEU A 238 -2.77 7.91 26.15
C LEU A 238 -2.70 6.39 25.95
N PHE A 239 -2.01 5.91 24.91
CA PHE A 239 -1.74 4.49 24.70
C PHE A 239 -0.97 3.90 25.89
N LYS A 240 0.09 4.56 26.34
CA LYS A 240 0.84 4.12 27.54
C LYS A 240 -0.04 4.08 28.78
N ARG A 241 -0.89 5.09 29.00
CA ARG A 241 -1.84 5.08 30.13
C ARG A 241 -2.85 3.94 30.05
N LEU A 242 -3.28 3.55 28.84
CA LEU A 242 -4.17 2.41 28.62
C LEU A 242 -3.46 1.09 28.96
N TYR A 243 -2.23 0.92 28.47
CA TYR A 243 -1.43 -0.28 28.69
C TYR A 243 -0.90 -0.42 30.13
N SER A 244 -0.79 0.68 30.89
CA SER A 244 -0.57 0.66 32.33
C SER A 244 -1.75 0.12 33.13
N VAL A 245 -2.92 -0.08 32.51
CA VAL A 245 -4.02 -0.83 33.13
C VAL A 245 -3.89 -2.31 32.81
N GLN A 246 -3.60 -2.65 31.56
CA GLN A 246 -3.44 -4.02 31.07
C GLN A 246 -2.64 -4.04 29.75
N ASP A 247 -1.63 -4.90 29.65
CA ASP A 247 -0.78 -5.05 28.47
C ASP A 247 -1.41 -5.97 27.39
N GLY A 248 -2.41 -5.43 26.69
CA GLY A 248 -3.13 -6.15 25.63
C GLY A 248 -4.25 -7.08 26.14
N GLY A 249 -4.95 -7.73 25.21
CA GLY A 249 -6.12 -8.57 25.46
C GLY A 249 -7.43 -7.94 25.01
N ASP A 250 -8.54 -8.50 25.50
CA ASP A 250 -9.86 -8.29 24.90
C ASP A 250 -10.52 -6.98 25.31
N THR A 251 -11.30 -6.42 24.38
CA THR A 251 -12.12 -5.23 24.55
C THR A 251 -13.44 -5.33 23.78
N GLY A 252 -14.53 -4.82 24.37
CA GLY A 252 -15.79 -4.63 23.64
C GLY A 252 -15.80 -3.39 22.73
N TRP A 253 -14.77 -2.55 22.80
CA TRP A 253 -14.71 -1.24 22.13
C TRP A 253 -14.04 -1.35 20.77
N CYS A 254 -14.74 -1.91 19.79
CA CYS A 254 -14.17 -2.24 18.47
C CYS A 254 -14.68 -1.40 17.30
N TRP A 255 -15.63 -0.49 17.52
CA TRP A 255 -16.28 0.26 16.43
C TRP A 255 -15.92 1.73 16.42
N VAL A 256 -15.81 2.32 15.23
CA VAL A 256 -15.65 3.76 15.02
C VAL A 256 -16.64 4.26 13.97
N PRO A 257 -17.05 5.53 14.04
CA PRO A 257 -17.93 6.10 13.03
C PRO A 257 -17.13 6.48 11.77
N ARG A 258 -17.70 6.20 10.59
CA ARG A 258 -17.20 6.64 9.28
C ARG A 258 -17.61 8.10 8.98
N THR A 259 -18.66 8.59 9.64
CA THR A 259 -19.19 9.94 9.45
C THR A 259 -19.25 10.71 10.76
N ARG A 260 -19.41 12.05 10.68
CA ARG A 260 -19.47 12.91 11.88
C ARG A 260 -20.72 12.67 12.73
N PHE A 261 -21.81 12.25 12.11
CA PHE A 261 -23.11 12.01 12.74
C PHE A 261 -23.61 10.64 12.28
N PRO A 262 -23.02 9.54 12.79
CA PRO A 262 -23.40 8.20 12.36
C PRO A 262 -24.85 7.93 12.76
N SER A 263 -25.63 7.29 11.88
CA SER A 263 -26.90 6.69 12.26
C SER A 263 -26.66 5.32 12.93
N ASP A 264 -27.74 4.59 13.16
CA ASP A 264 -27.73 3.18 13.58
C ASP A 264 -27.50 2.21 12.41
N HIS A 265 -27.28 2.67 11.17
CA HIS A 265 -27.03 1.79 10.02
C HIS A 265 -25.58 1.31 10.00
N TYR A 266 -25.36 0.01 9.78
CA TYR A 266 -24.03 -0.61 9.73
C TYR A 266 -23.03 0.13 8.82
N VAL A 267 -23.48 0.63 7.67
CA VAL A 267 -22.64 1.33 6.69
C VAL A 267 -22.02 2.63 7.20
N ASP A 268 -22.54 3.20 8.30
CA ASP A 268 -21.97 4.38 8.97
C ASP A 268 -20.88 4.03 9.98
N TRP A 269 -20.62 2.74 10.21
CA TRP A 269 -19.67 2.22 11.18
C TRP A 269 -18.54 1.42 10.52
N GLU A 270 -17.40 1.38 11.19
CA GLU A 270 -16.25 0.54 10.84
C GLU A 270 -15.83 -0.25 12.07
N CYS A 271 -15.67 -1.57 11.93
CA CYS A 271 -15.09 -2.40 12.98
C CYS A 271 -13.57 -2.42 12.81
N VAL A 272 -12.86 -1.75 13.70
CA VAL A 272 -11.41 -1.54 13.63
C VAL A 272 -10.61 -2.48 14.53
N LEU A 273 -11.30 -3.32 15.30
CA LEU A 273 -10.74 -4.39 16.14
C LEU A 273 -11.59 -5.64 15.94
N VAL A 274 -11.38 -6.32 14.81
CA VAL A 274 -12.23 -7.44 14.35
C VAL A 274 -12.24 -8.60 15.36
N ASP A 275 -11.06 -9.02 15.81
CA ASP A 275 -10.89 -10.07 16.84
C ASP A 275 -11.10 -9.56 18.27
N ARG A 276 -11.44 -8.26 18.42
CA ARG A 276 -11.74 -7.60 19.68
C ARG A 276 -10.57 -7.60 20.68
N ASP A 277 -9.34 -7.73 20.21
CA ASP A 277 -8.16 -7.77 21.05
C ASP A 277 -7.09 -6.76 20.63
N LEU A 278 -6.26 -6.35 21.59
CA LEU A 278 -5.03 -5.63 21.33
C LEU A 278 -3.83 -6.52 21.65
N SER A 279 -2.80 -6.47 20.80
CA SER A 279 -1.55 -7.19 21.01
C SER A 279 -0.81 -6.68 22.27
N PRO A 280 -0.21 -7.56 23.08
CA PRO A 280 0.73 -7.15 24.12
C PRO A 280 1.91 -6.37 23.53
N LEU A 281 2.52 -5.47 24.31
CA LEU A 281 3.65 -4.63 23.91
C LEU A 281 4.77 -5.45 23.27
N ALA A 282 5.09 -6.61 23.86
CA ALA A 282 6.13 -7.51 23.36
C ALA A 282 5.86 -8.07 21.96
N GLN A 283 4.60 -8.12 21.53
CA GLN A 283 4.18 -8.66 20.22
C GLN A 283 3.95 -7.57 19.17
N ILE A 284 3.77 -6.31 19.59
CA ILE A 284 3.71 -5.17 18.66
C ILE A 284 5.00 -5.12 17.85
N ARG A 285 4.86 -4.98 16.54
CA ARG A 285 5.94 -4.94 15.56
C ARG A 285 5.53 -4.09 14.36
N SER A 286 6.48 -3.74 13.51
CA SER A 286 6.16 -3.00 12.29
C SER A 286 5.38 -3.87 11.30
N VAL A 287 4.66 -3.25 10.36
CA VAL A 287 3.99 -3.96 9.25
C VAL A 287 5.03 -4.72 8.42
N LEU A 288 6.24 -4.16 8.27
CA LEU A 288 7.34 -4.84 7.57
C LEU A 288 7.78 -6.12 8.31
N ASP A 289 8.00 -6.05 9.62
CA ASP A 289 8.35 -7.23 10.45
C ASP A 289 7.20 -8.25 10.52
N PHE A 290 5.95 -7.76 10.50
CA PHE A 290 4.76 -8.60 10.42
C PHE A 290 4.73 -9.36 9.09
N ALA A 291 5.05 -8.70 7.98
CA ALA A 291 5.10 -9.30 6.65
C ALA A 291 6.22 -10.34 6.49
N ASP A 292 7.41 -10.07 7.03
CA ASP A 292 8.53 -11.00 6.97
C ASP A 292 8.27 -12.32 7.72
N ALA A 293 7.39 -12.29 8.72
CA ALA A 293 7.02 -13.44 9.54
C ALA A 293 5.86 -14.28 9.00
N PHE A 294 5.19 -13.84 7.93
CA PHE A 294 4.01 -14.53 7.38
C PHE A 294 4.39 -15.80 6.61
N GLU A 295 3.53 -16.82 6.63
CA GLU A 295 3.82 -18.18 6.10
C GLU A 295 4.13 -18.17 4.60
N ASP A 296 3.42 -17.37 3.81
CA ASP A 296 3.79 -17.08 2.42
C ASP A 296 4.53 -15.74 2.33
N ARG A 297 5.85 -15.82 2.49
CA ARG A 297 6.77 -14.68 2.41
C ARG A 297 6.75 -13.97 1.06
N SER A 298 6.24 -14.60 -0.01
CA SER A 298 6.33 -14.03 -1.36
C SER A 298 5.19 -13.07 -1.68
N ASP A 299 4.04 -13.23 -1.02
CA ASP A 299 2.83 -12.52 -1.43
C ASP A 299 2.63 -11.19 -0.70
N PHE A 300 2.65 -11.24 0.62
CA PHE A 300 2.41 -10.06 1.46
C PHE A 300 3.63 -9.14 1.51
N ARG A 301 4.83 -9.70 1.54
CA ARG A 301 6.09 -8.93 1.52
C ARG A 301 6.25 -8.13 0.23
N ALA A 302 5.89 -8.72 -0.91
CA ALA A 302 5.91 -8.06 -2.21
C ALA A 302 5.07 -6.77 -2.22
N ALA A 303 3.83 -6.85 -1.73
CA ALA A 303 2.95 -5.69 -1.61
C ALA A 303 3.44 -4.69 -0.55
N ALA A 304 3.89 -5.18 0.61
CA ALA A 304 4.45 -4.33 1.66
C ALA A 304 5.64 -3.50 1.13
N CYS A 305 6.53 -4.09 0.33
CA CYS A 305 7.65 -3.40 -0.31
C CYS A 305 7.24 -2.29 -1.30
N LEU A 306 5.98 -2.22 -1.73
CA LEU A 306 5.47 -1.11 -2.54
C LEU A 306 5.34 0.17 -1.69
N HIS A 307 5.05 0.03 -0.40
CA HIS A 307 4.85 1.14 0.51
C HIS A 307 6.16 1.47 1.25
N ALA A 308 6.49 2.75 1.29
CA ALA A 308 7.67 3.18 2.04
C ALA A 308 7.34 3.36 3.53
N GLY A 309 8.39 3.25 4.34
CA GLY A 309 8.31 3.54 5.77
C GLY A 309 7.43 2.56 6.55
N LEU A 310 7.19 1.34 6.04
CA LEU A 310 6.38 0.36 6.77
C LEU A 310 7.04 -0.16 8.05
N ASP A 311 8.36 0.01 8.18
CA ASP A 311 9.11 -0.10 9.43
C ASP A 311 8.62 0.89 10.51
N GLN A 312 7.95 1.97 10.10
CA GLN A 312 7.35 3.01 10.95
C GLN A 312 5.82 2.90 11.09
N VAL A 313 5.22 1.79 10.64
CA VAL A 313 3.79 1.52 10.82
C VAL A 313 3.67 0.33 11.76
N LEU A 314 3.19 0.55 12.99
CA LEU A 314 3.17 -0.48 14.03
C LEU A 314 1.80 -1.13 14.15
N VAL A 315 1.73 -2.46 14.09
CA VAL A 315 0.50 -3.24 14.20
C VAL A 315 0.10 -3.39 15.66
N LEU A 316 -1.07 -2.86 16.03
CA LEU A 316 -1.66 -2.97 17.36
C LEU A 316 -2.62 -4.17 17.49
N SER A 317 -3.32 -4.49 16.40
CA SER A 317 -4.23 -5.63 16.30
C SER A 317 -4.31 -6.05 14.84
N CYS A 318 -4.50 -7.35 14.63
CA CYS A 318 -4.67 -7.92 13.31
C CYS A 318 -5.69 -9.06 13.32
N HIS A 319 -6.60 -9.08 12.35
CA HIS A 319 -7.36 -10.27 11.98
C HIS A 319 -6.80 -10.79 10.66
N ASN A 320 -6.06 -11.90 10.74
CA ASN A 320 -5.21 -12.41 9.65
C ASN A 320 -4.28 -11.30 9.12
N VAL A 321 -4.09 -11.24 7.79
CA VAL A 321 -3.37 -10.14 7.12
C VAL A 321 -4.31 -9.03 6.64
N ASP A 322 -5.61 -9.27 6.58
CA ASP A 322 -6.53 -8.37 5.88
C ASP A 322 -7.00 -7.17 6.72
N SER A 323 -7.07 -7.30 8.04
CA SER A 323 -7.57 -6.23 8.91
C SER A 323 -6.49 -5.84 9.90
N LEU A 324 -5.95 -4.63 9.77
CA LEU A 324 -4.83 -4.16 10.58
C LEU A 324 -5.16 -2.81 11.22
N LEU A 325 -5.18 -2.76 12.54
CA LEU A 325 -5.17 -1.51 13.29
C LEU A 325 -3.73 -1.12 13.60
N CYS A 326 -3.29 0.05 13.14
CA CYS A 326 -1.91 0.46 13.24
C CYS A 326 -1.71 1.86 13.81
N LEU A 327 -0.50 2.09 14.34
CA LEU A 327 0.07 3.43 14.56
C LEU A 327 0.98 3.77 13.37
N ASP A 328 0.65 4.83 12.63
CA ASP A 328 1.42 5.27 11.46
C ASP A 328 2.26 6.51 11.80
N TYR A 329 3.58 6.35 11.82
CA TYR A 329 4.52 7.44 12.11
C TYR A 329 5.08 8.10 10.84
N ARG A 330 4.78 7.60 9.63
CA ARG A 330 5.44 8.02 8.38
C ARG A 330 5.33 9.52 8.10
N ALA A 331 4.20 10.13 8.45
CA ALA A 331 3.95 11.54 8.18
C ALA A 331 4.72 12.51 9.11
N ARG A 332 4.96 12.12 10.38
CA ARG A 332 5.52 13.01 11.42
C ARG A 332 6.85 12.53 12.00
N GLY A 333 7.25 11.31 11.68
CA GLY A 333 8.44 10.65 12.19
C GLY A 333 8.23 9.95 13.54
N PRO A 334 9.18 9.07 13.93
CA PRO A 334 9.03 8.11 15.02
C PRO A 334 8.99 8.74 16.43
N GLN A 335 9.36 10.01 16.56
CA GLN A 335 9.41 10.72 17.85
C GLN A 335 8.19 11.62 18.10
N CYS A 336 7.31 11.73 17.11
CA CYS A 336 6.08 12.50 17.16
C CYS A 336 4.88 11.61 17.45
N GLU A 337 3.75 12.21 17.80
CA GLU A 337 2.48 11.49 17.89
C GLU A 337 2.19 10.82 16.52
N PRO A 338 1.81 9.54 16.44
CA PRO A 338 1.41 8.88 15.21
C PRO A 338 -0.04 9.19 14.83
N GLU A 339 -0.42 8.91 13.59
CA GLU A 339 -1.82 8.71 13.25
C GLU A 339 -2.26 7.29 13.68
N VAL A 340 -3.55 7.12 13.95
CA VAL A 340 -4.15 5.78 14.08
C VAL A 340 -4.85 5.48 12.77
N VAL A 341 -4.50 4.38 12.14
CA VAL A 341 -5.05 3.98 10.84
C VAL A 341 -5.57 2.56 10.92
N TYR A 342 -6.68 2.31 10.24
CA TYR A 342 -7.19 0.96 10.05
C TYR A 342 -7.17 0.64 8.55
N PHE A 343 -6.56 -0.49 8.21
CA PHE A 343 -6.49 -1.02 6.86
C PHE A 343 -7.45 -2.19 6.74
N GLU A 344 -8.27 -2.15 5.70
CA GLU A 344 -9.04 -3.29 5.21
C GLU A 344 -8.41 -3.73 3.88
N ASN A 345 -8.05 -5.01 3.78
CA ASN A 345 -7.22 -5.62 2.73
C ASN A 345 -5.76 -5.11 2.70
N TRP A 346 -4.81 -6.02 2.95
CA TRP A 346 -3.38 -5.70 2.96
C TRP A 346 -2.80 -5.33 1.60
N GLU A 347 -3.42 -5.76 0.49
CA GLU A 347 -2.83 -5.56 -0.85
C GLU A 347 -2.68 -4.09 -1.21
N GLY A 348 -3.57 -3.23 -0.69
CA GLY A 348 -3.54 -1.80 -0.96
C GLY A 348 -2.90 -0.96 0.13
N LEU A 349 -2.90 -1.43 1.39
CA LEU A 349 -2.61 -0.61 2.59
C LEU A 349 -3.19 0.80 2.48
N VAL A 350 -4.40 0.92 1.91
CA VAL A 350 -5.17 2.16 1.87
C VAL A 350 -6.05 2.14 3.12
N PRO A 351 -5.88 3.09 4.04
CA PRO A 351 -6.63 3.03 5.28
C PRO A 351 -8.09 3.40 5.00
N THR A 352 -9.02 2.50 5.34
CA THR A 352 -10.47 2.75 5.24
C THR A 352 -10.94 3.70 6.34
N TRP A 353 -10.17 3.81 7.42
CA TRP A 353 -10.42 4.72 8.52
C TRP A 353 -9.13 5.29 9.11
N ARG A 354 -9.18 6.54 9.59
CA ARG A 354 -8.03 7.19 10.23
C ARG A 354 -8.42 8.21 11.29
N ALA A 355 -7.54 8.39 12.27
CA ALA A 355 -7.55 9.51 13.21
C ALA A 355 -6.16 10.12 13.36
N ALA A 356 -6.11 11.44 13.45
CA ALA A 356 -4.85 12.19 13.47
C ALA A 356 -3.97 11.94 14.71
N ARG A 357 -4.51 11.37 15.80
CA ARG A 357 -3.86 11.16 17.10
C ARG A 357 -4.56 10.03 17.86
N PHE A 358 -3.87 9.40 18.81
CA PHE A 358 -4.45 8.27 19.57
C PHE A 358 -5.62 8.68 20.49
N ASP A 359 -5.58 9.89 21.05
CA ASP A 359 -6.69 10.41 21.87
C ASP A 359 -7.96 10.67 21.06
N ALA A 360 -7.82 11.13 19.81
CA ALA A 360 -8.93 11.30 18.88
C ALA A 360 -9.57 9.96 18.52
N PHE A 361 -8.76 8.92 18.27
CA PHE A 361 -9.23 7.55 18.08
C PHE A 361 -9.98 7.03 19.32
N PHE A 362 -9.35 7.11 20.49
CA PHE A 362 -9.94 6.60 21.73
C PHE A 362 -11.26 7.30 22.08
N ALA A 363 -11.40 8.59 21.77
CA ALA A 363 -12.63 9.35 22.02
C ALA A 363 -13.81 8.99 21.09
N VAL A 364 -13.55 8.36 19.94
CA VAL A 364 -14.59 7.99 18.97
C VAL A 364 -14.91 6.49 18.95
N LEU A 365 -14.10 5.67 19.63
CA LEU A 365 -14.38 4.24 19.83
C LEU A 365 -15.73 4.03 20.52
N ARG A 366 -16.49 3.04 20.05
CA ARG A 366 -17.79 2.62 20.58
C ARG A 366 -17.83 1.11 20.76
N GLN A 367 -18.56 0.70 21.78
CA GLN A 367 -19.02 -0.67 21.92
C GLN A 367 -20.31 -0.80 21.13
N ALA A 368 -20.36 -1.78 20.21
CA ALA A 368 -21.54 -2.02 19.41
C ALA A 368 -21.72 -3.49 19.06
N GLU A 369 -22.98 -3.88 18.84
CA GLU A 369 -23.39 -5.22 18.42
C GLU A 369 -24.26 -5.10 17.17
N LEU A 370 -24.05 -6.03 16.23
CA LEU A 370 -24.92 -6.19 15.07
C LEU A 370 -26.18 -6.93 15.51
N ASP A 371 -27.36 -6.38 15.20
CA ASP A 371 -28.60 -7.15 15.33
C ASP A 371 -28.55 -8.30 14.30
N VAL A 372 -28.57 -9.56 14.78
CA VAL A 372 -28.49 -10.78 13.94
C VAL A 372 -29.87 -11.26 13.55
#